data_AF-A0A842HMU4-F1
#
_entry.id   AF-A0A842HMU4-F1
#
_cell.length_a   1.000
_cell.length_b   1.000
_cell.length_c   1.000
_cell.angle_alpha   90.00
_cell.angle_beta   90.00
_cell.angle_gamma   90.00
#
_symmetry.space_group_name_H-M   'P 1'
#
loop_
_entity.id
_entity.type
_entity.pdbx_description
1 polymer ?
#
loop_
_entity_poly.entity_id
_entity_poly.type
_entity_poly.pdbx_seq_one_letter_code
_entity_poly.pdbx_strand_id
1 'polypeptide(L)'
;MSRNIADLREGLFDAMELLKKGKLDVDQAKAISEMSQVIINSAKVEVDYIKANNGGETPFLESIGDSNLPDGIVGRRVHRLK
;
A
#
# COMPACT_ATOMS: atom_id res chain seq x y z
N MET A 1 8.32 -10.15 9.05
CA MET A 1 6.93 -9.76 8.74
C MET A 1 6.99 -8.70 7.66
N SER A 2 6.41 -8.94 6.49
CA SER A 2 6.18 -7.88 5.50
C SER A 2 4.90 -7.15 5.88
N ARG A 3 4.86 -5.81 5.77
CA ARG A 3 3.65 -5.00 5.96
C ARG A 3 3.31 -4.29 4.66
N ASN A 4 2.03 -4.21 4.35
CA ASN A 4 1.52 -3.59 3.12
C ASN A 4 0.61 -2.39 3.41
N ILE A 5 0.00 -1.83 2.38
CA ILE A 5 -0.89 -0.67 2.51
C ILE A 5 -2.17 -0.97 3.31
N ALA A 6 -2.65 -2.22 3.34
CA ALA A 6 -3.81 -2.59 4.14
C ALA A 6 -3.50 -2.50 5.63
N ASP A 7 -2.33 -3.04 6.05
CA ASP A 7 -1.86 -2.94 7.44
C ASP A 7 -1.70 -1.47 7.89
N LEU A 8 -1.20 -0.60 7.01
CA LEU A 8 -1.06 0.82 7.30
C LEU A 8 -2.42 1.49 7.50
N ARG A 9 -3.41 1.16 6.66
CA ARG A 9 -4.77 1.70 6.77
C ARG A 9 -5.43 1.26 8.06
N GLU A 10 -5.32 -0.03 8.40
CA GLU A 10 -5.86 -0.58 9.65
C GLU A 10 -5.27 0.16 10.87
N GLY A 11 -3.95 0.28 10.95
CA GLY A 11 -3.31 1.01 12.05
C GLY A 11 -3.68 2.50 12.13
N LEU A 12 -3.93 3.15 10.99
CA LEU A 12 -4.41 4.53 10.95
C LEU A 12 -5.86 4.66 11.43
N PHE A 13 -6.72 3.69 11.10
CA PHE A 13 -8.10 3.65 11.62
C PHE A 13 -8.13 3.42 13.12
N ASP A 14 -7.29 2.51 13.62
CA ASP A 14 -7.15 2.27 15.06
C ASP A 14 -6.67 3.52 15.80
N ALA A 15 -5.66 4.21 15.26
CA ALA A 15 -5.18 5.47 15.84
C ALA A 15 -6.29 6.54 15.86
N MET A 16 -7.09 6.64 14.79
CA MET A 16 -8.23 7.56 14.73
C MET A 16 -9.31 7.21 15.77
N GLU A 17 -9.59 5.93 16.00
CA GLU A 17 -10.51 5.51 17.04
C GLU A 17 -10.01 5.85 18.45
N LEU A 18 -8.72 5.61 18.72
CA LEU A 18 -8.10 5.91 20.01
C LEU A 18 -8.11 7.41 20.28
N LEU A 19 -7.83 8.23 19.26
CA LEU A 19 -7.92 9.69 19.36
C LEU A 19 -9.36 10.13 19.69
N LYS A 20 -10.36 9.59 18.98
CA LYS A 20 -11.78 9.89 19.26
C LYS A 20 -12.21 9.48 20.67
N LYS A 21 -11.65 8.39 21.20
CA LYS A 21 -11.91 7.88 22.56
C LYS A 21 -11.12 8.64 23.65
N GLY A 22 -10.29 9.63 23.28
CA GLY A 22 -9.42 10.36 24.21
C GLY A 22 -8.30 9.50 24.81
N LYS A 23 -7.98 8.38 24.17
CA LYS A 23 -6.93 7.42 24.60
C LYS A 23 -5.60 7.62 23.88
N LEU A 24 -5.54 8.57 22.96
CA LEU A 24 -4.35 8.97 22.22
C LEU A 24 -4.25 10.49 22.28
N ASP A 25 -3.06 11.00 22.59
CA ASP A 25 -2.81 12.44 22.60
C ASP A 25 -2.72 13.01 21.17
N VAL A 26 -3.04 14.30 21.02
CA VAL A 26 -3.05 14.97 19.71
C VAL A 26 -1.65 15.03 19.11
N ASP A 27 -0.61 15.28 19.92
CA ASP A 27 0.76 15.31 19.43
C ASP A 27 1.23 13.92 18.98
N GLN A 28 0.79 12.87 19.68
CA GLN A 28 1.03 11.49 19.28
C GLN A 28 0.32 11.14 17.97
N ALA A 29 -0.94 11.55 17.81
CA ALA A 29 -1.69 11.35 16.58
C ALA A 29 -1.04 12.07 15.39
N LYS A 30 -0.52 13.28 15.62
CA LYS A 30 0.22 14.04 14.61
C LYS A 30 1.51 13.33 14.20
N ALA A 31 2.31 12.85 15.16
CA ALA A 31 3.52 12.08 14.86
C ALA A 31 3.22 10.81 14.05
N ILE A 32 2.14 10.09 14.38
CA ILE A 32 1.67 8.93 13.61
C ILE A 32 1.35 9.34 12.17
N SER A 33 0.58 10.41 11.98
CA SER A 33 0.22 10.93 10.66
C SER A 33 1.44 11.28 9.81
N GLU A 34 2.44 11.94 10.41
CA GLU A 34 3.69 12.32 9.73
C GLU A 34 4.50 11.08 9.29
N MET A 35 4.64 10.07 10.16
CA MET A 35 5.32 8.82 9.81
C MET A 35 4.57 8.06 8.70
N SER A 36 3.24 7.99 8.76
CA SER A 36 2.43 7.37 7.72
C SER A 36 2.60 8.08 6.37
N GLN A 37 2.74 9.41 6.36
CA GLN A 37 2.99 10.17 5.15
C GLN A 37 4.34 9.82 4.51
N VAL A 38 5.38 9.58 5.31
CA VAL A 38 6.70 9.13 4.82
C VAL A 38 6.59 7.76 4.14
N ILE A 39 5.85 6.82 4.73
CA ILE A 39 5.62 5.49 4.13
C ILE A 39 4.86 5.62 2.81
N ILE A 40 3.80 6.43 2.77
CA ILE A 40 3.02 6.67 1.54
C ILE A 40 3.90 7.30 0.46
N ASN A 41 4.81 8.21 0.82
CA ASN A 41 5.73 8.83 -0.13
C ASN A 41 6.72 7.80 -0.69
N SER A 42 7.21 6.85 0.10
CA SER A 42 8.01 5.72 -0.40
C SER A 42 7.23 4.90 -1.42
N ALA A 43 5.96 4.58 -1.12
CA ALA A 43 5.09 3.84 -2.04
C ALA A 43 4.84 4.58 -3.36
N LYS A 44 4.75 5.91 -3.32
CA LYS A 44 4.64 6.73 -4.55
C LYS A 44 5.87 6.58 -5.45
N VAL A 45 7.08 6.55 -4.87
CA VAL A 45 8.31 6.32 -5.64
C VAL A 45 8.29 4.95 -6.32
N GLU A 46 7.79 3.92 -5.65
CA GLU A 46 7.61 2.59 -6.26
C GLU A 46 6.59 2.61 -7.41
N VAL A 47 5.48 3.34 -7.26
CA VAL A 47 4.50 3.53 -8.34
C VAL A 47 5.13 4.26 -9.53
N ASP A 48 5.90 5.31 -9.28
CA ASP A 48 6.57 6.06 -10.33
C ASP A 48 7.61 5.21 -11.06
N TYR A 49 8.32 4.34 -10.34
CA TYR A 49 9.19 3.33 -10.94
C TYR A 49 8.41 2.34 -11.82
N ILE A 50 7.27 1.83 -11.37
CA ILE A 50 6.42 0.92 -12.15
C ILE A 50 5.91 1.60 -13.44
N LYS A 51 5.47 2.86 -13.34
CA LYS A 51 5.03 3.66 -14.49
C LYS A 51 6.16 3.88 -15.49
N ALA A 52 7.35 4.26 -15.01
CA ALA A 52 8.52 4.50 -15.86
C ALA A 52 8.96 3.24 -16.63
N ASN A 53 8.72 2.05 -16.07
CA ASN A 53 9.10 0.77 -16.66
C ASN A 53 7.95 0.07 -17.43
N ASN A 54 6.82 0.76 -17.69
CA ASN A 54 5.64 0.20 -18.37
C ASN A 54 5.09 -1.09 -17.71
N GLY A 55 5.17 -1.19 -16.39
CA GLY A 55 4.61 -2.30 -15.63
C GLY A 55 5.53 -2.82 -14.53
N GLY A 56 5.00 -3.74 -13.73
CA GLY A 56 5.65 -4.25 -12.55
C GLY A 56 4.67 -4.35 -11.38
N GLU A 57 5.14 -4.97 -10.31
CA GLU A 57 4.37 -5.14 -9.08
C GLU A 57 5.24 -4.69 -7.91
N THR A 58 4.59 -4.23 -6.86
CA THR A 58 5.25 -3.88 -5.60
C THR A 58 4.68 -4.78 -4.50
N PRO A 59 5.51 -5.27 -3.57
CA PRO A 59 5.02 -5.99 -2.39
C PRO A 59 4.17 -5.11 -1.45
N PHE A 60 4.27 -3.78 -1.57
CA PHE A 60 3.57 -2.83 -0.71
C PHE A 60 2.16 -2.49 -1.20
N LEU A 61 1.97 -2.38 -2.52
CA LEU A 61 0.65 -2.20 -3.11
C LEU A 61 0.19 -3.52 -3.72
N GLU A 62 -0.92 -4.05 -3.23
CA GLU A 62 -1.51 -5.27 -3.78
C GLU A 62 -1.81 -5.09 -5.28
N SER A 63 -1.12 -5.88 -6.11
CA SER A 63 -1.39 -5.97 -7.54
C SER A 63 -2.60 -6.86 -7.75
N ILE A 64 -3.68 -6.30 -8.32
CA ILE A 64 -4.84 -7.08 -8.80
C ILE A 64 -4.49 -7.80 -10.14
N GLY A 65 -3.22 -7.77 -10.57
CA GLY A 65 -2.77 -8.25 -11.87
C GLY A 65 -3.02 -9.73 -12.13
N ASP A 66 -2.94 -10.58 -11.10
CA ASP A 66 -3.21 -12.01 -11.21
C ASP A 66 -4.70 -12.35 -11.08
N SER A 67 -5.51 -11.48 -10.47
CA SER A 67 -6.92 -11.72 -10.16
C SER A 67 -7.90 -11.05 -11.12
N ASN A 68 -7.44 -10.09 -11.95
CA ASN A 68 -8.28 -9.44 -12.96
C ASN A 68 -8.19 -10.13 -14.33
N LEU A 69 -8.30 -11.46 -14.32
CA LEU A 69 -8.36 -12.27 -15.53
C LEU A 69 -9.81 -12.32 -16.04
N PRO A 70 -10.06 -12.23 -17.36
CA PRO A 70 -11.40 -12.41 -17.92
C PRO A 70 -11.98 -13.76 -17.51
N ASP A 71 -13.31 -13.84 -17.41
CA ASP A 71 -14.01 -15.08 -17.09
C ASP A 71 -13.52 -16.25 -17.97
N GLY A 72 -13.16 -17.35 -17.30
CA GLY A 72 -12.62 -18.55 -17.95
C GLY A 72 -11.10 -18.61 -18.10
N ILE A 73 -10.35 -17.57 -17.71
CA ILE A 73 -8.87 -17.58 -17.72
C ILE A 73 -8.34 -17.90 -16.32
N VAL A 74 -7.63 -19.03 -16.20
CA VAL A 74 -7.07 -19.53 -14.92
C VAL A 74 -5.63 -19.06 -14.65
N GLY A 75 -5.00 -18.36 -15.59
CA GLY A 75 -3.66 -17.82 -15.42
C GLY A 75 -3.14 -17.10 -16.66
N ARG A 76 -2.15 -16.21 -16.47
CA ARG A 76 -1.43 -15.51 -17.54
C ARG A 76 0.07 -15.79 -17.41
N ARG A 77 0.70 -16.27 -18.48
CA ARG A 77 2.18 -16.36 -18.58
C ARG A 77 2.68 -15.25 -19.51
N VAL A 78 3.49 -14.33 -18.99
CA VAL A 78 4.10 -13.24 -19.78
C VAL A 78 5.56 -13.56 -20.04
N HIS A 79 5.93 -13.70 -21.32
CA HIS A 79 7.31 -13.81 -21.74
C HIS A 79 7.85 -12.40 -22.02
N ARG A 80 8.85 -11.96 -21.25
CA ARG A 80 9.54 -10.68 -21.49
C ARG A 80 10.73 -10.93 -22.41
N LEU A 81 10.80 -10.19 -23.51
CA LEU A 81 12.00 -10.15 -24.36
C LEU A 81 13.01 -9.20 -23.72
N LYS A 82 14.29 -9.59 -23.80
CA LYS A 82 15.42 -8.85 -23.25
C LYS A 82 16.06 -7.97 -24.32
#